data_AF-A0AAE2LGY6-F1
#
_entry.id   AF-A0AAE2LGY6-F1
#
_cell.length_a   1.000
_cell.length_b   1.000
_cell.length_c   1.000
_cell.angle_alpha   90.00
_cell.angle_beta   90.00
_cell.angle_gamma   90.00
#
_symmetry.space_group_name_H-M   'P 1'
#
loop_
_entity.id
_entity.type
_entity.pdbx_description
1 polymer ?
#
loop_
_entity_poly.entity_id
_entity_poly.type
_entity_poly.pdbx_seq_one_letter_code
_entity_poly.pdbx_strand_id
1 'polypeptide(L)' 'MPTIIPKDRADSQRLARALLDAAGDRPERVRTINPRGRLAFVVDDELAAAVGTGDYAPPPEAPKKRAPRKTSAKTTD' A
#
# COMPACT_ATOMS: atom_id res chain seq x y z
N MET A 1 8.84 -6.87 -11.32
CA MET A 1 8.76 -7.35 -9.91
C MET A 1 8.36 -6.23 -8.96
N PRO A 2 7.08 -5.83 -8.98
CA PRO A 2 6.46 -4.95 -7.98
C PRO A 2 6.53 -5.53 -6.56
N THR A 3 6.36 -4.67 -5.57
CA THR A 3 6.29 -5.03 -4.15
C THR A 3 5.01 -4.46 -3.54
N ILE A 4 4.18 -5.32 -2.95
CA ILE A 4 2.92 -4.96 -2.30
C ILE A 4 3.12 -4.96 -0.79
N ILE A 5 2.79 -3.83 -0.15
CA ILE A 5 2.91 -3.66 1.31
C ILE A 5 1.50 -3.68 1.90
N PRO A 6 1.07 -4.75 2.61
CA PRO A 6 -0.21 -4.78 3.29
C PRO A 6 -0.28 -3.70 4.38
N LYS A 7 -1.45 -3.06 4.52
CA LYS A 7 -1.70 -2.03 5.53
C LYS A 7 -1.70 -2.60 6.96
N ASP A 8 -2.34 -3.77 7.12
CA ASP A 8 -2.59 -4.42 8.41
C ASP A 8 -2.39 -5.94 8.36
N ARG A 9 -2.37 -6.59 9.54
CA ARG A 9 -2.18 -8.04 9.66
C ARG A 9 -3.37 -8.87 9.12
N ALA A 10 -4.58 -8.31 9.15
CA ALA A 10 -5.75 -8.96 8.54
C ALA A 10 -5.67 -8.88 7.00
N ASP A 11 -5.25 -7.74 6.47
CA ASP A 11 -4.99 -7.53 5.05
C ASP A 11 -3.87 -8.41 4.53
N SER A 12 -2.77 -8.57 5.28
CA SER A 12 -1.64 -9.40 4.82
C SER A 12 -2.01 -10.87 4.63
N GLN A 13 -2.92 -11.41 5.45
CA GLN A 13 -3.43 -12.79 5.29
C GLN A 13 -4.34 -12.93 4.06
N ARG A 14 -5.21 -11.94 3.81
CA ARG A 14 -6.07 -11.92 2.62
C ARG A 14 -5.26 -11.76 1.34
N LEU A 15 -4.31 -10.82 1.34
CA LEU A 15 -3.40 -10.54 0.24
C LEU A 15 -2.52 -11.75 -0.07
N ALA A 16 -1.89 -12.37 0.94
CA ALA A 16 -1.09 -13.58 0.73
C ALA A 16 -1.92 -14.71 0.10
N ARG A 17 -3.17 -14.90 0.55
CA ARG A 17 -4.06 -15.91 -0.03
C ARG A 17 -4.45 -15.59 -1.47
N ALA A 18 -4.79 -14.33 -1.78
CA ALA A 18 -5.11 -13.90 -3.14
C ALA A 18 -3.91 -14.00 -4.10
N LEU A 19 -2.69 -13.68 -3.63
CA LEU A 19 -1.46 -13.84 -4.42
C LEU A 19 -1.14 -15.32 -4.68
N LEU A 20 -1.35 -16.21 -3.71
CA LEU A 20 -1.17 -17.65 -3.92
C LEU A 20 -2.23 -18.25 -4.86
N ASP A 21 -3.49 -17.83 -4.73
CA ASP A 21 -4.59 -18.26 -5.61
C ASP A 21 -4.35 -17.82 -7.06
N ALA A 22 -3.93 -16.57 -7.27
CA ALA A 22 -3.55 -16.03 -8.58
C ALA A 22 -2.22 -16.61 -9.12
N ALA A 23 -1.36 -17.18 -8.27
CA ALA A 23 -0.12 -17.84 -8.68
C ALA A 23 -0.36 -19.29 -9.13
N GLY A 24 -1.47 -19.91 -8.70
CA GLY A 24 -1.82 -21.30 -9.02
C GLY A 24 -0.69 -22.27 -8.67
N ASP A 25 -0.27 -23.08 -9.65
CA ASP A 25 0.82 -24.05 -9.49
C ASP A 25 2.23 -23.44 -9.39
N ARG A 26 2.37 -22.10 -9.35
CA ARG A 26 3.66 -21.38 -9.31
C ARG A 26 3.84 -20.47 -8.08
N PRO A 27 3.72 -20.99 -6.84
CA PRO A 27 3.83 -20.20 -5.62
C PRO A 27 5.20 -19.51 -5.45
N GLU A 28 6.25 -19.97 -6.14
CA GLU A 28 7.57 -19.33 -6.18
C GLU A 28 7.56 -17.91 -6.77
N ARG A 29 6.51 -17.56 -7.53
CA ARG A 29 6.26 -16.20 -8.02
C ARG A 29 5.85 -15.21 -6.90
N VAL A 30 5.56 -15.70 -5.69
CA VAL A 30 5.17 -14.88 -4.53
C VAL A 30 6.25 -14.96 -3.45
N ARG A 31 7.08 -13.91 -3.36
CA ARG A 31 8.22 -13.87 -2.44
C ARG A 31 7.98 -12.89 -1.29
N THR A 32 7.74 -13.45 -0.11
CA THR A 32 7.60 -12.66 1.12
C THR A 32 8.95 -12.09 1.58
N ILE A 33 8.98 -10.80 1.88
CA ILE A 33 10.12 -10.07 2.45
C ILE A 33 9.70 -9.26 3.68
N ASN A 34 10.66 -8.87 4.52
CA ASN A 34 10.39 -8.10 5.73
C ASN A 34 11.27 -6.83 5.85
N PRO A 35 11.24 -5.91 4.87
CA PRO A 35 12.06 -4.70 4.89
C PRO A 35 11.78 -3.84 6.12
N ARG A 36 12.82 -3.62 6.94
CA ARG A 36 12.77 -2.78 8.16
C ARG A 36 11.65 -3.19 9.15
N GLY A 37 11.35 -4.49 9.24
CA GLY A 37 10.33 -5.02 10.15
C GLY A 37 8.88 -4.83 9.68
N ARG A 38 8.67 -4.42 8.43
CA ARG A 38 7.35 -4.42 7.78
C ARG A 38 7.27 -5.56 6.77
N LEU A 39 6.22 -6.38 6.90
CA LEU A 39 5.89 -7.43 5.95
C LEU A 39 5.56 -6.84 4.58
N ALA A 40 6.09 -7.42 3.50
CA ALA A 40 5.75 -7.09 2.13
C ALA A 40 5.90 -8.30 1.20
N PHE A 41 5.25 -8.28 0.05
CA PHE A 41 5.27 -9.36 -0.94
C PHE A 41 5.82 -8.84 -2.26
N VAL A 42 6.95 -9.41 -2.71
CA VAL A 42 7.48 -9.19 -4.08
C VAL A 42 6.81 -10.21 -4.99
N VAL A 43 6.23 -9.74 -6.09
CA VAL A 43 5.54 -10.59 -7.07
C VAL A 43 5.89 -10.20 -8.50
N ASP A 44 5.55 -11.06 -9.45
CA ASP A 44 5.57 -10.73 -10.88
C ASP A 44 4.46 -9.74 -11.26
N ASP A 45 4.67 -9.01 -12.35
CA ASP A 45 3.76 -7.97 -12.82
C ASP A 45 2.38 -8.52 -13.24
N GLU A 46 2.30 -9.74 -13.78
CA GLU A 46 1.02 -10.45 -14.03
C GLU A 46 0.21 -10.67 -12.73
N LEU A 47 0.90 -11.03 -11.65
CA LEU A 47 0.32 -11.31 -10.34
C LEU A 47 -0.17 -10.02 -9.65
N ALA A 48 0.59 -8.94 -9.77
CA ALA A 48 0.18 -7.63 -9.28
C ALA A 48 -1.05 -7.07 -10.02
N ALA A 49 -1.17 -7.36 -11.33
CA ALA A 49 -2.35 -7.05 -12.12
C ALA A 49 -3.55 -7.92 -11.72
N ALA A 50 -3.37 -9.24 -11.59
CA ALA A 50 -4.43 -10.19 -11.25
C ALA A 50 -5.03 -9.96 -9.86
N VAL A 51 -4.20 -9.64 -8.86
CA VAL A 51 -4.67 -9.30 -7.49
C VAL A 51 -5.17 -7.84 -7.39
N GLY A 52 -5.26 -7.13 -8.52
CA GLY A 52 -5.99 -5.87 -8.61
C GLY A 52 -5.39 -4.76 -7.77
N THR A 53 -4.06 -4.67 -7.69
CA THR A 53 -3.30 -3.57 -7.06
C THR A 53 -3.93 -3.05 -5.76
N GLY A 54 -4.00 -3.91 -4.73
CA GLY A 54 -4.55 -3.58 -3.42
C GLY A 54 -3.91 -2.33 -2.83
N ASP A 55 -4.59 -1.19 -3.02
CA ASP A 55 -4.19 0.18 -2.69
C ASP A 55 -2.71 0.48 -3.02
N TYR A 56 -2.42 0.84 -4.28
CA TYR A 56 -1.14 1.44 -4.63
C TYR A 56 -0.96 2.72 -3.81
N ALA A 57 -0.28 2.61 -2.67
CA ALA A 57 0.04 3.77 -1.85
C ALA A 57 0.94 4.68 -2.71
N PRO A 58 0.48 5.87 -3.16
CA PRO A 58 1.41 6.82 -3.72
C PRO A 58 2.48 7.10 -2.65
N PRO A 59 3.74 7.40 -3.04
CA PRO A 59 4.75 7.82 -2.08
C PRO A 59 4.15 8.95 -1.23
N PRO A 60 4.33 8.92 0.10
CA PRO A 60 3.57 9.76 1.01
C PRO A 60 3.63 11.21 0.56
N GLU A 61 2.48 11.78 0.18
CA GLU A 61 2.41 13.18 -0.25
C GLU A 61 3.10 14.03 0.81
N ALA A 62 4.08 14.83 0.36
CA ALA A 62 4.91 15.64 1.24
C ALA A 62 4.01 16.42 2.23
N PRO A 63 4.41 16.52 3.51
CA PRO A 63 3.49 16.83 4.61
C PRO A 63 2.66 18.08 4.30
N LYS A 64 1.34 17.89 4.17
CA LYS A 64 0.40 18.98 3.89
C LYS A 64 0.61 20.07 4.95
N LYS A 65 1.06 21.24 4.48
CA LYS A 65 1.53 22.35 5.30
C LYS A 65 0.51 22.69 6.37
N ARG A 66 1.00 22.97 7.58
CA ARG A 66 0.20 23.44 8.72
C ARG A 66 -0.78 24.53 8.28
N ALA A 67 -2.06 24.34 8.58
CA ALA A 67 -3.03 25.39 8.80
C ALA A 67 -3.79 25.03 10.08
N PRO A 68 -3.76 25.89 11.10
CA PRO A 68 -4.85 26.86 11.25
C PRO A 68 -4.33 28.24 11.75
N ARG A 69 -5.07 29.36 11.83
CA ARG A 69 -6.52 29.62 11.78
C ARG A 69 -6.83 30.87 10.92
N LYS A 70 -8.11 31.04 10.56
CA LYS A 70 -8.70 32.29 10.04
C LYS A 70 -8.59 33.42 11.08
N THR A 71 -8.28 34.66 10.65
CA THR A 71 -9.23 35.80 10.52
C THR A 71 -8.47 37.13 10.50
N SER A 72 -8.58 37.88 9.41
CA SER A 72 -8.30 39.32 9.37
C SER A 72 -9.38 40.02 8.55
N ALA A 73 -10.36 40.61 9.23
CA ALA A 73 -11.24 41.65 8.71
C ALA A 73 -11.67 42.51 9.91
N LYS A 74 -11.53 43.82 9.79
CA LYS A 74 -11.61 44.80 10.87
C LYS A 74 -12.75 45.78 10.59
N THR A 75 -13.68 45.89 11.53
CA THR A 75 -14.87 46.76 11.53
C THR A 75 -15.29 46.96 13.00
N THR A 76 -15.47 48.15 13.59
CA THR A 76 -15.27 49.54 13.12
C THR A 76 -16.19 49.95 11.96
N ASP A 77 -17.35 50.55 12.20
CA ASP A 77 -17.83 51.38 13.34
C ASP A 77 -19.20 50.87 13.84
#